data_AF-A0A7X6U4S8-F1
#
_entry.id   AF-A0A7X6U4S8-F1
#
_cell.length_a   1.000
_cell.length_b   1.000
_cell.length_c   1.000
_cell.angle_alpha   90.00
_cell.angle_beta   90.00
_cell.angle_gamma   90.00
#
_symmetry.space_group_name_H-M   'P 1'
#
loop_
_entity.id
_entity.type
_entity.pdbx_description
1 polymer ?
#
loop_
_entity_poly.entity_id
_entity_poly.type
_entity_poly.pdbx_seq_one_letter_code
_entity_poly.pdbx_strand_id
1 'polypeptide(L)' 'MYWQSLSDFLTMGGHGVYVWSVFFLTVLCVAIELGSLAQLKQKTINRFRRIRLLASKKGNK' A
#
# COMPACT_ATOMS: atom_id res chain seq x y z
N MET A 1 16.67 -28.91 -23.29
CA MET A 1 17.19 -27.95 -22.28
C MET A 1 17.07 -26.56 -22.88
N TYR A 2 15.97 -25.83 -22.68
CA TYR A 2 15.82 -24.45 -23.19
C TYR A 2 14.86 -23.68 -22.29
N TRP A 3 15.26 -23.57 -21.03
CA TRP A 3 14.54 -22.77 -20.05
C TRP A 3 15.60 -22.19 -19.11
N GLN A 4 16.38 -21.28 -19.67
CA GLN A 4 17.59 -20.75 -19.04
C GLN A 4 17.31 -19.53 -18.16
N SER A 5 16.12 -18.92 -18.28
CA SER A 5 15.92 -17.56 -17.75
C SER A 5 14.45 -17.27 -17.42
N LEU A 6 14.24 -16.45 -16.37
CA LEU A 6 12.96 -15.78 -16.08
C LEU A 6 12.43 -14.99 -17.28
N SER A 7 13.34 -14.55 -18.17
CA SER A 7 13.00 -13.95 -19.46
C SER A 7 12.10 -14.86 -20.30
N ASP A 8 12.41 -16.16 -20.44
CA ASP A 8 11.59 -17.10 -21.21
C ASP A 8 10.18 -17.29 -20.63
N PHE A 9 9.98 -17.07 -19.33
CA PHE A 9 8.64 -17.12 -18.71
C PHE A 9 7.82 -15.87 -19.03
N LEU A 10 8.45 -14.70 -19.08
CA LEU A 10 7.83 -13.45 -19.52
C LEU A 10 7.53 -13.48 -21.02
N THR A 11 8.41 -14.06 -21.83
CA THR A 11 8.26 -14.21 -23.27
C THR A 11 7.71 -15.57 -23.73
N MET A 12 7.18 -16.40 -22.82
CA MET A 12 6.56 -17.70 -23.14
C MET A 12 5.30 -17.45 -23.99
N GLY A 13 5.46 -17.33 -25.31
CA GLY A 13 4.38 -17.09 -26.28
C GLY A 13 3.61 -15.78 -26.12
N GLY A 14 4.18 -14.74 -25.49
CA GLY A 14 3.54 -13.42 -25.35
C GLY A 14 2.50 -13.30 -24.22
N HIS A 15 2.17 -14.38 -23.50
CA HIS A 15 1.12 -14.38 -22.47
C HIS A 15 1.62 -13.93 -21.08
N GLY A 16 2.90 -14.11 -20.77
CA GLY A 16 3.48 -13.75 -19.47
C GLY A 16 3.37 -12.27 -19.15
N VAL A 17 3.56 -11.41 -20.16
CA VAL A 17 3.45 -9.94 -20.03
C VAL A 17 2.05 -9.51 -19.59
N TYR A 18 1.00 -10.16 -20.09
CA TYR A 18 -0.38 -9.83 -19.72
C TYR A 18 -0.64 -10.14 -18.24
N VAL A 19 -0.32 -11.35 -17.79
CA VAL A 19 -0.55 -11.79 -16.40
C VAL A 19 0.18 -10.87 -15.42
N TRP A 20 1.46 -10.61 -15.69
CA TRP A 20 2.27 -9.73 -14.85
C TRP A 20 1.76 -8.28 -14.84
N SER A 21 1.21 -7.79 -15.95
CA SER A 21 0.62 -6.45 -16.00
C SER A 21 -0.61 -6.33 -15.10
N VAL A 22 -1.51 -7.33 -15.11
CA VAL A 22 -2.71 -7.30 -14.24
C VAL A 22 -2.33 -7.51 -12.76
N PHE A 23 -1.36 -8.37 -12.48
CA PHE A 23 -0.80 -8.52 -11.13
C PHE A 23 -0.18 -7.21 -10.62
N PHE A 24 0.63 -6.56 -11.46
CA PHE A 24 1.26 -5.29 -11.12
C PHE A 24 0.21 -4.19 -10.90
N LEU A 25 -0.80 -4.09 -11.77
CA LEU A 25 -1.91 -3.16 -11.60
C LEU A 25 -2.68 -3.41 -10.30
N THR A 26 -2.95 -4.67 -9.98
CA THR A 26 -3.65 -5.05 -8.75
C THR A 26 -2.83 -4.65 -7.52
N VAL A 27 -1.53 -4.98 -7.51
CA VAL A 27 -0.61 -4.60 -6.43
C VAL A 27 -0.52 -3.08 -6.30
N LEU A 28 -0.48 -2.35 -7.41
CA LEU A 28 -0.45 -0.89 -7.41
C LEU A 28 -1.73 -0.30 -6.81
N CYS A 29 -2.91 -0.80 -7.21
CA CYS A 29 -4.18 -0.39 -6.63
C CYS A 29 -4.22 -0.63 -5.11
N VAL A 30 -3.85 -1.83 -4.66
CA VAL A 30 -3.79 -2.17 -3.23
C VAL A 30 -2.79 -1.27 -2.49
N ALA A 31 -1.61 -1.00 -3.07
CA ALA A 31 -0.62 -0.14 -2.45
C ALA A 31 -1.12 1.31 -2.29
N ILE A 32 -1.84 1.83 -3.28
CA ILE A 32 -2.47 3.15 -3.22
C ILE A 32 -3.53 3.20 -2.11
N GLU A 33 -4.40 2.19 -2.04
CA GLU A 33 -5.43 2.12 -1.00
C GLU A 33 -4.81 2.01 0.41
N LEU A 34 -3.80 1.15 0.58
CA LEU A 34 -3.05 1.02 1.84
C LEU A 34 -2.34 2.32 2.22
N GLY A 35 -1.75 3.02 1.25
CA GLY A 35 -1.13 4.33 1.45
C GLY A 35 -2.15 5.36 1.92
N SER A 36 -3.29 5.45 1.25
CA SER A 36 -4.39 6.36 1.61
C SER A 36 -4.95 6.05 3.00
N LEU A 37 -5.17 4.77 3.30
CA LEU A 37 -5.66 4.31 4.60
C LEU A 37 -4.66 4.59 5.72
N ALA A 38 -3.37 4.37 5.47
CA ALA A 38 -2.30 4.71 6.41
C ALA A 38 -2.28 6.20 6.69
N GLN A 39 -2.40 7.05 5.67
CA GLN A 39 -2.47 8.51 5.84
C GLN A 39 -3.70 8.93 6.65
N LEU A 40 -4.86 8.32 6.39
CA LEU A 40 -6.09 8.59 7.15
C LEU A 40 -5.91 8.21 8.63
N LYS A 41 -5.27 7.06 8.91
CA LYS A 41 -4.97 6.62 10.27
C LYS A 41 -4.08 7.61 11.02
N GLN A 42 -3.05 8.15 10.36
CA GLN A 42 -2.18 9.17 10.96
C GLN A 42 -2.94 10.45 11.32
N LYS A 43 -3.85 10.90 10.45
CA LYS A 43 -4.71 12.06 10.71
C LYS A 43 -5.60 11.85 11.93
N THR A 44 -6.21 10.67 12.05
CA THR A 44 -7.06 10.30 13.18
C THR A 44 -6.27 10.26 14.50
N ILE A 45 -5.10 9.61 14.51
CA ILE A 45 -4.25 9.52 15.71
C ILE A 45 -3.80 10.91 16.19
N ASN A 46 -3.39 11.79 15.27
CA ASN A 46 -2.99 13.15 15.62
C ASN A 46 -4.14 13.96 16.21
N ARG A 47 -5.38 13.78 15.73
CA ARG A 47 -6.57 14.43 16.31
C ARG A 47 -6.83 13.95 17.74
N PHE A 48 -6.75 12.65 18.01
CA PHE A 48 -6.93 12.11 19.35
C PHE A 48 -5.84 12.57 20.33
N ARG A 49 -4.57 12.63 19.89
CA ARG A 49 -3.48 13.19 20.70
C ARG A 49 -3.77 14.61 21.16
N ARG A 50 -4.31 15.46 20.27
CA ARG A 50 -4.64 16.86 20.58
C ARG A 50 -5.79 16.98 21.58
N ILE A 51 -6.83 16.15 21.46
CA ILE A 51 -7.94 16.11 22.43
C ILE A 51 -7.45 15.64 23.80
N ARG A 52 -6.59 14.62 23.87
CA ARG A 52 -6.04 14.10 25.14
C ARG A 52 -5.18 15.14 25.87
N LEU A 53 -4.36 15.91 25.15
CA LEU A 53 -3.56 16.99 25.75
C LEU A 53 -4.42 18.12 26.32
N LEU A 54 -5.49 18.49 25.61
CA LEU A 54 -6.43 19.52 26.08
C LEU A 54 -7.24 19.06 27.30
N ALA A 55 -7.66 17.79 27.32
CA ALA A 55 -8.32 17.19 28.48
C ALA A 55 -7.40 17.13 29.70
N SER A 56 -6.13 16.75 29.54
CA SER A 56 -5.14 16.74 30.62
C SER A 56 -4.84 18.13 31.17
N LYS A 57 -4.83 19.17 30.33
CA LYS A 57 -4.57 20.56 30.77
C LYS A 57 -5.77 21.16 31.53
N LYS A 58 -7.00 20.74 31.21
CA LYS A 58 -8.22 21.24 31.87
C LYS A 58 -8.44 20.66 33.27
N GLY A 59 -7.90 19.47 33.58
CA GLY A 59 -7.96 18.88 34.92
C GLY A 59 -6.88 19.36 35.90
N ASN A 60 -5.94 20.19 35.44
CA ASN A 60 -4.82 20.72 36.24
C ASN A 60 -4.96 22.24 36.52
N LYS A 61 -6.19 22.77 36.47
CA LYS A 61 -6.58 24.13 36.85
C LYS A 61 -7.81 24.04 37.72
#